data_AF-A0A838QCP0-F1
#
_entry.id   AF-A0A838QCP0-F1
#
_cell.length_a   1.000
_cell.length_b   1.000
_cell.length_c   1.000
_cell.angle_alpha   90.00
_cell.angle_beta   90.00
_cell.angle_gamma   90.00
#
_symmetry.space_group_name_H-M   'P 1'
#
loop_
_entity.id
_entity.type
_entity.pdbx_description
1 polymer ?
#
loop_
_entity_poly.entity_id
_entity_poly.type
_entity_poly.pdbx_seq_one_letter_code
_entity_poly.pdbx_strand_id
1 'polypeptide(L)'
;MGVAATVKERLRSKPTSIAFDVRGRAVEIPILSSVPFPFLVIEPVAKPFGPDPETTRRAAPTRTRGTISTREEEWVAMYAGPSMSTTSADGEPPCDPRTAILECPDEGGATGPLGLVTPSGYSLATCYPAGGVGDPSLDADTDGVVDQCEFELATVFAPFLQSDGRDCNTGREPYWAAKYEVSPIDNQPVIKIFYAISYYVDCGSPNPHCVIAVCGPHTGDSEFIIVEVRSEGTVWKLQRASLSAHFNVDGSDPIDTYAGGDLEYAGSYLGRPKIWVALDKHSNYRSQSVCDSGQGYWDTCDSPGSSAVIEVLATANLGRRFDPLVNQALSRAGYPGVEYYWSEYDAFRGWAHRLQVVGPAPTPYGKVLRFFGFD
;
A
#
# COMPACT_ATOMS: atom_id res chain seq x y z
N MET A 1 -27.21 -21.98 -36.65
CA MET A 1 -25.73 -21.93 -36.72
C MET A 1 -25.33 -20.48 -36.94
N GLY A 2 -24.92 -19.77 -35.89
CA GLY A 2 -24.47 -18.39 -36.00
C GLY A 2 -23.03 -18.36 -36.52
N VAL A 3 -22.78 -17.63 -37.60
CA VAL A 3 -21.42 -17.45 -38.14
C VAL A 3 -20.65 -16.57 -37.16
N ALA A 4 -19.54 -17.08 -36.62
CA ALA A 4 -18.69 -16.34 -35.69
C ALA A 4 -18.08 -15.13 -36.41
N ALA A 5 -18.31 -13.93 -35.87
CA ALA A 5 -17.72 -12.69 -36.39
C ALA A 5 -16.20 -12.81 -36.47
N THR A 6 -15.63 -12.30 -37.57
CA THR A 6 -14.19 -12.32 -37.82
C THR A 6 -13.45 -11.49 -36.75
N VAL A 7 -12.19 -11.83 -36.46
CA VAL A 7 -11.36 -11.08 -35.48
C VAL A 7 -11.31 -9.58 -35.79
N LYS A 8 -11.38 -9.23 -37.09
CA LYS A 8 -11.41 -7.85 -37.58
C LYS A 8 -12.72 -7.12 -37.24
N GLU A 9 -13.85 -7.82 -37.18
CA GLU A 9 -15.13 -7.25 -36.75
C GLU A 9 -15.20 -7.07 -35.23
N ARG A 10 -14.59 -7.97 -34.45
CA ARG A 10 -14.54 -7.84 -32.98
C ARG A 10 -13.66 -6.69 -32.49
N LEU A 11 -12.71 -6.22 -33.31
CA LEU A 11 -11.87 -5.08 -32.98
C LEU A 11 -12.55 -3.72 -33.26
N ARG A 12 -13.58 -3.69 -34.11
CA ARG A 12 -14.28 -2.43 -34.47
C ARG A 12 -15.30 -1.96 -33.43
N SER A 13 -15.63 -2.78 -32.44
CA SER A 13 -16.59 -2.45 -31.39
C SER A 13 -15.97 -2.26 -30.00
N LYS A 14 -14.63 -2.19 -29.90
CA LYS A 14 -13.97 -1.95 -28.62
C LYS A 14 -13.89 -0.45 -28.34
N PRO A 15 -14.13 0.00 -27.09
CA PRO A 15 -13.92 1.39 -26.73
C PRO A 15 -12.46 1.78 -27.01
N THR A 16 -12.27 2.97 -27.57
CA THR A 16 -10.97 3.59 -27.79
C THR A 16 -10.74 4.67 -26.74
N SER A 17 -9.48 4.94 -26.39
CA SER A 17 -9.07 6.12 -25.63
C SER A 17 -8.15 6.98 -26.50
N ILE A 18 -8.11 8.29 -26.23
CA ILE A 18 -7.17 9.21 -26.88
C ILE A 18 -5.87 9.22 -26.07
N ALA A 19 -4.77 8.89 -26.73
CA ALA A 19 -3.40 9.03 -26.23
C ALA A 19 -2.60 9.96 -27.15
N PHE A 20 -1.32 10.23 -26.82
CA PHE A 20 -0.44 11.06 -27.64
C PHE A 20 0.84 10.28 -28.02
N ASP A 21 1.28 10.39 -29.28
CA ASP A 21 2.54 9.82 -29.74
C ASP A 21 3.77 10.61 -29.21
N VAL A 22 4.98 10.11 -29.46
CA VAL A 22 6.24 10.77 -29.06
C VAL A 22 6.45 12.15 -29.71
N ARG A 23 5.59 12.56 -30.64
CA ARG A 23 5.57 13.88 -31.29
C ARG A 23 4.39 14.73 -30.80
N GLY A 24 3.68 14.30 -29.77
CA GLY A 24 2.54 15.00 -29.18
C GLY A 24 1.27 14.97 -30.05
N ARG A 25 1.15 14.04 -31.01
CA ARG A 25 -0.04 13.92 -31.84
C ARG A 25 -1.04 12.96 -31.21
N ALA A 26 -2.31 13.33 -31.21
CA ALA A 26 -3.38 12.46 -30.73
C ALA A 26 -3.43 11.16 -31.56
N VAL A 27 -3.51 10.02 -30.88
CA VAL A 27 -3.66 8.68 -31.45
C VAL A 27 -4.75 7.92 -30.68
N GLU A 28 -5.64 7.25 -31.40
CA GLU A 28 -6.66 6.39 -30.77
C GLU A 28 -6.06 5.02 -30.45
N ILE A 29 -6.17 4.59 -29.20
CA ILE A 29 -5.72 3.28 -28.75
C ILE A 29 -6.93 2.39 -28.41
N PRO A 30 -7.05 1.19 -29.01
CA PRO A 30 -8.13 0.26 -28.69
C PRO A 30 -7.92 -0.34 -27.31
N ILE A 31 -8.90 -0.21 -26.42
CA ILE A 31 -8.85 -0.79 -25.07
C ILE A 31 -9.16 -2.29 -25.19
N LEU A 32 -8.16 -3.13 -24.93
CA LEU A 32 -8.25 -4.56 -25.23
C LEU A 32 -9.12 -5.36 -24.23
N SER A 33 -9.44 -4.84 -23.04
CA SER A 33 -10.33 -5.47 -22.04
C SER A 33 -10.96 -4.46 -21.08
N SER A 34 -12.15 -4.76 -20.54
CA SER A 34 -12.94 -3.94 -19.61
C SER A 34 -12.52 -4.02 -18.13
N VAL A 35 -11.22 -4.10 -17.85
CA VAL A 35 -10.66 -4.09 -16.49
C VAL A 35 -9.78 -2.85 -16.34
N PRO A 36 -9.74 -2.20 -15.16
CA PRO A 36 -8.97 -0.98 -14.98
C PRO A 36 -7.47 -1.32 -15.00
N PHE A 37 -6.81 -1.08 -16.13
CA PHE A 37 -5.35 -0.99 -16.15
C PHE A 37 -4.95 0.41 -15.68
N PRO A 38 -4.01 0.56 -14.74
CA PRO A 38 -3.39 1.84 -14.49
C PRO A 38 -2.60 2.23 -15.75
N PHE A 39 -3.04 3.26 -16.46
CA PHE A 39 -2.24 3.90 -17.50
C PHE A 39 -1.67 5.19 -16.94
N LEU A 40 -0.38 5.42 -17.19
CA LEU A 40 0.27 6.67 -16.88
C LEU A 40 -0.11 7.69 -17.96
N VAL A 41 -0.96 8.66 -17.63
CA VAL A 41 -1.17 9.83 -18.50
C VAL A 41 -0.03 10.80 -18.25
N ILE A 42 0.88 10.90 -19.20
CA ILE A 42 1.87 11.99 -19.22
C ILE A 42 1.22 13.15 -19.97
N GLU A 43 0.51 14.00 -19.25
CA GLU A 43 0.04 15.27 -19.81
C GLU A 43 1.20 16.27 -19.82
N PRO A 44 1.50 16.92 -20.96
CA PRO A 44 2.41 18.04 -20.95
C PRO A 44 1.76 19.14 -20.12
N VAL A 45 2.26 19.37 -18.90
CA VAL A 45 1.92 20.58 -18.14
C VAL A 45 2.34 21.75 -19.00
N ALA A 46 1.35 22.50 -19.51
CA ALA A 46 1.58 23.78 -20.18
C ALA A 46 2.08 24.79 -19.15
N LYS A 47 3.35 24.65 -18.74
CA LYS A 47 4.04 25.72 -18.05
C LYS A 47 4.27 26.81 -19.07
N PRO A 48 3.78 28.04 -18.85
CA PRO A 48 4.21 29.16 -19.68
C PRO A 48 5.73 29.22 -19.57
N PHE A 49 6.42 28.97 -20.68
CA PHE A 49 7.83 29.31 -20.78
C PHE A 49 7.92 30.79 -20.44
N GLY A 50 8.88 31.17 -19.59
CA GLY A 50 9.16 32.57 -19.31
C GLY A 50 9.32 33.37 -20.62
N PRO A 51 9.37 34.70 -20.55
CA PRO A 51 9.32 35.58 -21.73
C PRO A 51 10.41 35.31 -22.79
N ASP A 52 11.44 34.52 -22.47
CA ASP A 52 12.43 34.03 -23.40
C ASP A 52 12.68 32.51 -23.25
N PRO A 53 12.27 31.68 -24.24
CA PRO A 53 12.54 30.25 -24.29
C PRO A 53 14.04 29.89 -24.23
N GLU A 54 14.93 30.77 -24.67
CA GLU A 54 16.38 30.53 -24.68
C GLU A 54 16.99 30.57 -23.28
N THR A 55 16.45 31.37 -22.37
CA THR A 55 16.88 31.38 -20.96
C THR A 55 16.68 30.02 -20.28
N THR A 56 15.55 29.37 -20.56
CA THR A 56 15.24 28.04 -20.02
C THR A 56 16.12 26.97 -20.67
N ARG A 57 16.39 27.11 -21.96
CA ARG A 57 17.24 26.20 -22.74
C ARG A 57 18.71 26.26 -22.28
N ARG A 58 19.20 27.43 -21.88
CA ARG A 58 20.55 27.64 -21.31
C ARG A 58 20.68 27.19 -19.85
N ALA A 59 19.59 27.20 -19.08
CA ALA A 59 19.58 26.73 -17.69
C ALA A 59 19.41 25.21 -17.57
N ALA A 60 19.00 24.53 -18.64
CA ALA A 60 18.95 23.07 -18.67
C ALA A 60 20.38 22.50 -18.59
N PRO A 61 20.67 21.59 -17.64
CA PRO A 61 22.01 21.02 -17.48
C PRO A 61 22.43 20.30 -18.76
N THR A 62 23.44 20.83 -19.43
CA THR A 62 24.10 20.23 -20.60
C THR A 62 25.00 19.08 -20.16
N ARG A 63 24.39 17.98 -19.69
CA ARG A 63 25.09 16.70 -19.66
C ARG A 63 24.98 16.07 -21.05
N THR A 64 26.12 15.88 -21.72
CA THR A 64 26.26 14.97 -22.86
C THR A 64 25.99 13.54 -22.37
N ARG A 65 24.72 13.18 -22.24
CA ARG A 65 24.30 11.77 -22.20
C ARG A 65 24.34 11.25 -23.62
N GLY A 66 25.05 10.15 -23.85
CA GLY A 66 24.95 9.42 -25.11
C GLY A 66 23.48 9.15 -25.41
N THR A 67 23.03 9.52 -26.60
CA THR A 67 21.67 9.25 -27.06
C THR A 67 21.54 7.74 -27.30
N ILE A 68 20.68 7.09 -26.52
CA ILE A 68 20.19 5.74 -26.81
C ILE A 68 19.14 5.91 -27.90
N SER A 69 19.44 5.40 -29.09
CA SER A 69 18.63 5.59 -30.30
C SER A 69 17.97 4.30 -30.80
N THR A 70 18.32 3.16 -30.21
CA THR A 70 17.79 1.85 -30.57
C THR A 70 17.43 1.01 -29.34
N ARG A 71 16.53 0.05 -29.53
CA ARG A 71 16.07 -0.88 -28.48
C ARG A 71 17.21 -1.79 -27.98
N GLU A 72 18.11 -2.20 -28.86
CA GLU A 72 19.34 -2.91 -28.47
C GLU A 72 20.27 -2.04 -27.61
N GLU A 73 20.43 -0.75 -27.89
CA GLU A 73 21.22 0.16 -27.04
C GLU A 73 20.59 0.35 -25.65
N GLU A 74 19.26 0.39 -25.58
CA GLU A 74 18.50 0.44 -24.32
C GLU A 74 18.69 -0.84 -23.51
N TRP A 75 18.59 -1.99 -24.17
CA TRP A 75 18.83 -3.30 -23.56
C TRP A 75 20.27 -3.44 -23.06
N VAL A 76 21.26 -3.05 -23.87
CA VAL A 76 22.67 -3.06 -23.44
C VAL A 76 22.92 -2.09 -22.29
N ALA A 77 22.29 -0.91 -22.27
CA ALA A 77 22.44 0.03 -21.16
C ALA A 77 21.78 -0.44 -19.86
N MET A 78 20.72 -1.25 -19.94
CA MET A 78 20.06 -1.87 -18.79
C MET A 78 20.81 -3.09 -18.24
N TYR A 79 21.46 -3.87 -19.10
CA TYR A 79 22.05 -5.17 -18.74
C TYR A 79 23.58 -5.21 -18.78
N ALA A 80 24.26 -4.16 -19.26
CA ALA A 80 25.69 -4.00 -19.03
C ALA A 80 25.89 -3.72 -17.54
N GLY A 81 26.21 -4.77 -16.79
CA GLY A 81 26.66 -4.66 -15.41
C GLY A 81 27.84 -3.67 -15.31
N PRO A 82 28.08 -3.08 -14.13
CA PRO A 82 29.08 -2.03 -13.97
C PRO A 82 30.43 -2.52 -14.46
N SER A 83 31.04 -1.74 -15.37
CA SER A 83 32.45 -1.86 -15.70
C SER A 83 33.24 -1.70 -14.41
N MET A 84 33.83 -2.79 -13.92
CA MET A 84 34.83 -2.76 -12.85
C MET A 84 36.00 -1.87 -13.32
N SER A 85 36.02 -0.62 -12.87
CA SER A 85 37.15 0.26 -13.08
C SER A 85 37.32 1.20 -11.90
N THR A 86 38.50 1.06 -11.29
CA THR A 86 39.17 1.87 -10.27
C THR A 86 38.54 1.90 -8.88
N THR A 87 39.04 1.00 -8.05
CA THR A 87 39.11 1.10 -6.59
C THR A 87 39.54 2.50 -6.15
N SER A 88 38.75 3.13 -5.28
CA SER A 88 39.19 4.23 -4.43
C SER A 88 40.33 3.73 -3.52
N ALA A 89 41.22 4.64 -3.12
CA ALA A 89 42.38 4.33 -2.27
C ALA A 89 41.99 3.83 -0.86
N ASP A 90 40.70 3.88 -0.51
CA ASP A 90 40.18 3.59 0.82
C ASP A 90 39.48 2.22 0.93
N GLY A 91 39.49 1.40 -0.14
CA GLY A 91 39.02 0.01 -0.09
C GLY A 91 37.50 -0.17 -0.02
N GLU A 92 36.72 0.92 -0.05
CA GLU A 92 35.25 0.86 -0.07
C GLU A 92 34.70 0.96 -1.51
N PRO A 93 33.79 0.05 -1.92
CA PRO A 93 33.19 0.08 -3.25
C PRO A 93 32.37 1.37 -3.44
N PRO A 94 32.50 2.05 -4.60
CA PRO A 94 31.74 3.27 -4.85
C PRO A 94 30.24 2.99 -4.97
N CYS A 95 29.42 3.73 -4.22
CA CYS A 95 27.97 3.65 -4.25
C CYS A 95 27.43 3.93 -5.66
N ASP A 96 26.56 3.06 -6.17
CA ASP A 96 25.82 3.29 -7.42
C ASP A 96 24.66 4.27 -7.15
N PRO A 97 24.67 5.49 -7.73
CA PRO A 97 23.60 6.47 -7.53
C PRO A 97 22.24 6.04 -8.11
N ARG A 98 22.16 4.90 -8.80
CA ARG A 98 20.89 4.33 -9.32
C ARG A 98 20.20 3.40 -8.32
N THR A 99 20.92 2.82 -7.37
CA THR A 99 20.37 1.95 -6.31
C THR A 99 20.37 2.62 -4.93
N ALA A 100 20.90 3.84 -4.81
CA ALA A 100 21.00 4.65 -3.59
C ALA A 100 19.65 5.02 -2.90
N ILE A 101 18.50 4.54 -3.38
CA ILE A 101 17.22 4.67 -2.68
C ILE A 101 16.99 3.51 -1.70
N LEU A 102 17.63 2.35 -1.89
CA LEU A 102 17.34 1.16 -1.08
C LEU A 102 18.52 0.59 -0.27
N GLU A 103 19.79 0.83 -0.63
CA GLU A 103 20.91 0.06 -0.07
C GLU A 103 22.11 0.90 0.41
N CYS A 104 21.87 2.07 0.99
CA CYS A 104 22.90 2.73 1.80
C CYS A 104 22.54 2.57 3.28
N PRO A 105 23.03 1.53 3.98
CA PRO A 105 22.94 1.44 5.42
C PRO A 105 24.01 2.33 6.05
N ASP A 106 23.97 3.62 5.74
CA ASP A 106 24.60 4.62 6.61
C ASP A 106 23.51 5.15 7.51
N GLU A 107 23.86 5.35 8.77
CA GLU A 107 23.04 5.82 9.91
C GLU A 107 22.43 7.23 9.72
N GLY A 108 22.15 7.64 8.49
CA GLY A 108 21.49 8.88 8.10
C GLY A 108 20.01 8.83 8.42
N GLY A 109 19.67 9.16 9.66
CA GLY A 109 18.30 9.48 10.08
C GLY A 109 17.62 10.35 9.01
N ALA A 110 16.42 9.95 8.60
CA ALA A 110 15.68 10.55 7.50
C ALA A 110 15.68 12.09 7.58
N THR A 111 16.50 12.74 6.75
CA THR A 111 16.58 14.21 6.64
C THR A 111 15.41 14.80 5.83
N GLY A 112 14.36 14.01 5.61
CA GLY A 112 13.14 14.45 4.96
C GLY A 112 12.34 15.41 5.84
N PRO A 113 11.40 16.18 5.26
CA PRO A 113 10.44 16.95 6.05
C PRO A 113 9.71 16.01 7.01
N LEU A 114 9.50 16.47 8.26
CA LEU A 114 8.73 15.72 9.26
C LEU A 114 7.28 15.58 8.80
N GLY A 115 6.82 14.36 8.57
CA GLY A 115 5.46 14.09 8.11
C GLY A 115 5.26 14.24 6.59
N LEU A 116 4.00 14.35 6.19
CA LEU A 116 3.54 14.37 4.80
C LEU A 116 2.46 15.44 4.59
N VAL A 117 2.31 15.93 3.37
CA VAL A 117 1.24 16.86 2.97
C VAL A 117 0.34 16.12 1.99
N THR A 118 -0.97 16.22 2.14
CA THR A 118 -1.90 15.62 1.18
C THR A 118 -1.87 16.39 -0.15
N PRO A 119 -2.18 15.76 -1.30
CA PRO A 119 -2.22 16.43 -2.59
C PRO A 119 -3.05 17.72 -2.59
N SER A 120 -4.19 17.73 -1.91
CA SER A 120 -5.07 18.90 -1.80
C SER A 120 -4.70 19.87 -0.68
N GLY A 121 -3.65 19.57 0.11
CA GLY A 121 -3.20 20.40 1.21
C GLY A 121 -4.19 20.43 2.38
N TYR A 122 -4.93 19.35 2.60
CA TYR A 122 -5.90 19.28 3.69
C TYR A 122 -5.23 19.45 5.05
N SER A 123 -5.88 20.21 5.91
CA SER A 123 -5.66 20.28 7.36
C SER A 123 -6.76 19.54 8.12
N LEU A 124 -6.59 19.32 9.42
CA LEU A 124 -7.67 18.77 10.25
C LEU A 124 -8.97 19.57 10.13
N ALA A 125 -8.91 20.90 10.14
CA ALA A 125 -10.11 21.76 10.08
C ALA A 125 -10.86 21.66 8.74
N THR A 126 -10.19 21.21 7.67
CA THR A 126 -10.81 20.99 6.36
C THR A 126 -11.23 19.54 6.14
N CYS A 127 -10.56 18.57 6.77
CA CYS A 127 -10.98 17.17 6.77
C CYS A 127 -12.19 16.94 7.68
N TYR A 128 -12.20 17.61 8.82
CA TYR A 128 -13.21 17.53 9.86
C TYR A 128 -13.69 18.96 10.19
N PRO A 129 -14.56 19.57 9.36
CA PRO A 129 -15.04 20.92 9.57
C PRO A 129 -15.86 21.05 10.85
N ALA A 130 -15.79 22.22 11.48
CA ALA A 130 -16.53 22.51 12.71
C ALA A 130 -18.05 22.36 12.48
N GLY A 131 -18.66 21.41 13.19
CA GLY A 131 -20.05 20.99 12.98
C GLY A 131 -20.20 19.56 12.45
N GLY A 132 -19.09 18.88 12.11
CA GLY A 132 -19.08 17.58 11.45
C GLY A 132 -19.42 17.71 9.97
N VAL A 133 -19.03 16.72 9.15
CA VAL A 133 -19.50 16.65 7.77
C VAL A 133 -20.93 16.11 7.79
N GLY A 134 -21.89 17.02 7.86
CA GLY A 134 -23.32 16.68 7.75
C GLY A 134 -23.80 16.58 6.30
N ASP A 135 -22.90 16.68 5.32
CA ASP A 135 -23.19 16.62 3.89
C ASP A 135 -22.83 15.25 3.34
N PRO A 136 -23.81 14.37 3.07
CA PRO A 136 -23.57 13.03 2.53
C PRO A 136 -22.90 13.02 1.14
N SER A 137 -22.80 14.17 0.47
CA SER A 137 -22.06 14.29 -0.80
C SER A 137 -20.55 14.46 -0.61
N LEU A 138 -20.10 14.73 0.62
CA LEU A 138 -18.70 14.91 0.98
C LEU A 138 -18.18 13.85 1.94
N ASP A 139 -19.06 13.22 2.73
CA ASP A 139 -18.77 12.17 3.71
C ASP A 139 -19.88 11.12 3.59
N ALA A 140 -19.63 10.13 2.73
CA ALA A 140 -20.66 9.21 2.26
C ALA A 140 -21.06 8.19 3.33
N ASP A 141 -20.14 7.81 4.21
CA ASP A 141 -20.37 6.94 5.37
C ASP A 141 -20.65 7.72 6.66
N THR A 142 -20.66 9.05 6.60
CA THR A 142 -21.06 9.99 7.66
C THR A 142 -20.26 9.85 8.95
N ASP A 143 -18.99 9.45 8.84
CA ASP A 143 -18.07 9.23 9.96
C ASP A 143 -17.46 10.55 10.51
N GLY A 144 -17.77 11.65 9.84
CA GLY A 144 -17.38 13.01 10.15
C GLY A 144 -16.17 13.52 9.36
N VAL A 145 -15.54 12.70 8.53
CA VAL A 145 -14.37 13.04 7.72
C VAL A 145 -14.75 13.11 6.25
N VAL A 146 -14.28 14.14 5.55
CA VAL A 146 -14.55 14.26 4.10
C VAL A 146 -13.86 13.11 3.34
N ASP A 147 -14.61 12.34 2.54
CA ASP A 147 -14.18 11.16 1.76
C ASP A 147 -12.85 11.40 1.01
N GLN A 148 -12.74 12.57 0.37
CA GLN A 148 -11.55 12.95 -0.39
C GLN A 148 -10.32 13.15 0.52
N CYS A 149 -10.51 13.71 1.72
CA CYS A 149 -9.44 13.80 2.70
C CYS A 149 -9.05 12.40 3.20
N GLU A 150 -10.03 11.55 3.52
CA GLU A 150 -9.76 10.18 3.95
C GLU A 150 -8.91 9.43 2.94
N PHE A 151 -9.33 9.45 1.67
CA PHE A 151 -8.64 8.77 0.59
C PHE A 151 -7.21 9.29 0.41
N GLU A 152 -7.01 10.61 0.45
CA GLU A 152 -5.68 11.20 0.36
C GLU A 152 -4.79 10.80 1.55
N LEU A 153 -5.31 10.87 2.78
CA LEU A 153 -4.58 10.47 3.99
C LEU A 153 -4.23 8.98 3.93
N ALA A 154 -5.20 8.12 3.60
CA ALA A 154 -4.99 6.69 3.45
C ALA A 154 -3.90 6.40 2.41
N THR A 155 -3.91 7.11 1.28
CA THR A 155 -2.92 6.95 0.21
C THR A 155 -1.51 7.37 0.63
N VAL A 156 -1.36 8.54 1.26
CA VAL A 156 -0.03 9.06 1.62
C VAL A 156 0.59 8.32 2.81
N PHE A 157 -0.23 7.83 3.75
CA PHE A 157 0.22 7.06 4.91
C PHE A 157 0.19 5.54 4.75
N ALA A 158 -0.28 5.02 3.61
CA ALA A 158 -0.37 3.57 3.38
C ALA A 158 0.94 2.84 3.70
N PRO A 159 0.98 1.88 4.64
CA PRO A 159 2.22 1.23 5.03
C PRO A 159 3.07 0.69 3.87
N PHE A 160 4.38 0.79 3.99
CA PHE A 160 5.32 0.09 3.12
C PHE A 160 5.62 -1.28 3.71
N LEU A 161 5.13 -2.34 3.09
CA LEU A 161 5.31 -3.71 3.57
C LEU A 161 6.63 -4.25 3.06
N GLN A 162 7.46 -4.75 3.97
CA GLN A 162 8.66 -5.52 3.69
C GLN A 162 8.39 -6.98 4.07
N SER A 163 8.02 -7.79 3.08
CA SER A 163 7.83 -9.22 3.26
C SER A 163 9.16 -9.97 3.19
N ASP A 164 9.19 -11.16 3.79
CA ASP A 164 10.29 -12.10 3.58
C ASP A 164 10.30 -12.61 2.13
N GLY A 165 11.49 -12.83 1.56
CA GLY A 165 11.69 -13.27 0.18
C GLY A 165 11.44 -14.75 -0.04
N ARG A 166 11.28 -15.51 1.04
CA ARG A 166 10.88 -16.91 1.00
C ARG A 166 9.39 -17.10 1.16
N ASP A 167 8.65 -16.01 1.35
CA ASP A 167 7.20 -16.03 1.54
C ASP A 167 6.50 -16.74 0.38
N CYS A 168 5.67 -17.71 0.74
CA CYS A 168 4.99 -18.55 -0.23
C CYS A 168 4.01 -17.75 -1.11
N ASN A 169 3.42 -16.66 -0.58
CA ASN A 169 2.32 -15.93 -1.21
C ASN A 169 2.08 -14.57 -0.54
N THR A 170 2.72 -13.54 -1.07
CA THR A 170 2.47 -12.16 -0.63
C THR A 170 1.23 -11.51 -1.27
N GLY A 171 0.40 -12.29 -1.98
CA GLY A 171 -0.77 -11.83 -2.72
C GLY A 171 -1.93 -11.45 -1.81
N ARG A 172 -2.58 -10.33 -2.12
CA ARG A 172 -3.56 -9.67 -1.26
C ARG A 172 -4.45 -8.69 -2.03
N GLU A 173 -5.59 -8.33 -1.46
CA GLU A 173 -6.44 -7.23 -1.96
C GLU A 173 -6.85 -6.30 -0.83
N PRO A 174 -6.06 -5.24 -0.57
CA PRO A 174 -6.31 -4.39 0.58
C PRO A 174 -7.62 -3.59 0.47
N TYR A 175 -8.19 -3.33 1.63
CA TYR A 175 -9.31 -2.43 1.90
C TYR A 175 -8.95 -1.52 3.07
N TRP A 176 -9.68 -0.42 3.23
CA TRP A 176 -9.36 0.55 4.25
C TRP A 176 -10.60 1.22 4.82
N ALA A 177 -10.50 1.79 6.01
CA ALA A 177 -11.50 2.68 6.60
C ALA A 177 -10.77 3.83 7.27
N ALA A 178 -11.37 5.00 7.35
CA ALA A 178 -10.87 6.08 8.21
C ALA A 178 -11.94 6.46 9.23
N LYS A 179 -11.55 7.27 10.21
CA LYS A 179 -12.45 8.03 11.08
C LYS A 179 -11.70 9.11 11.84
N TYR A 180 -12.43 10.13 12.25
CA TYR A 180 -11.97 11.05 13.28
C TYR A 180 -12.06 10.42 14.67
N GLU A 181 -11.03 10.62 15.49
CA GLU A 181 -11.05 10.23 16.90
C GLU A 181 -10.24 11.23 17.74
N VAL A 182 -10.58 11.36 19.02
CA VAL A 182 -9.68 11.98 19.99
C VAL A 182 -8.87 10.86 20.64
N SER A 183 -7.57 10.85 20.38
CA SER A 183 -6.64 9.85 20.94
C SER A 183 -6.82 9.70 22.45
N PRO A 184 -7.08 8.49 22.97
CA PRO A 184 -7.34 8.29 24.39
C PRO A 184 -6.08 8.46 25.27
N ILE A 185 -4.88 8.45 24.68
CA ILE A 185 -3.61 8.50 25.43
C ILE A 185 -3.17 9.93 25.70
N ASP A 186 -3.32 10.83 24.73
CA ASP A 186 -2.82 12.22 24.81
C ASP A 186 -3.88 13.28 24.52
N ASN A 187 -5.13 12.85 24.34
CA ASN A 187 -6.30 13.72 24.14
C ASN A 187 -6.14 14.69 22.96
N GLN A 188 -5.45 14.25 21.91
CA GLN A 188 -5.27 15.00 20.66
C GLN A 188 -6.20 14.48 19.57
N PRO A 189 -6.74 15.36 18.70
CA PRO A 189 -7.50 14.94 17.55
C PRO A 189 -6.59 14.24 16.52
N VAL A 190 -7.01 13.07 16.06
CA VAL A 190 -6.34 12.27 15.04
C VAL A 190 -7.34 11.81 13.99
N ILE A 191 -6.84 11.49 12.80
CA ILE A 191 -7.54 10.62 11.86
C ILE A 191 -6.94 9.23 12.01
N LYS A 192 -7.78 8.26 12.35
CA LYS A 192 -7.40 6.85 12.47
C LYS A 192 -7.74 6.16 11.16
N ILE A 193 -6.79 5.43 10.59
CA ILE A 193 -6.93 4.76 9.30
C ILE A 193 -6.63 3.29 9.51
N PHE A 194 -7.61 2.44 9.23
CA PHE A 194 -7.51 1.00 9.26
C PHE A 194 -7.18 0.49 7.85
N TYR A 195 -6.23 -0.42 7.74
CA TYR A 195 -5.92 -1.16 6.52
C TYR A 195 -6.19 -2.65 6.77
N ALA A 196 -7.25 -3.19 6.16
CA ALA A 196 -7.42 -4.63 6.01
C ALA A 196 -6.50 -5.10 4.89
N ILE A 197 -5.47 -5.89 5.21
CA ILE A 197 -4.48 -6.27 4.21
C ILE A 197 -5.04 -7.35 3.29
N SER A 198 -5.79 -8.30 3.87
CA SER A 198 -6.61 -9.29 3.16
C SER A 198 -5.79 -10.19 2.24
N TYR A 199 -4.90 -11.00 2.84
CA TYR A 199 -4.05 -11.94 2.10
C TYR A 199 -4.85 -13.13 1.60
N TYR A 200 -4.47 -13.67 0.46
CA TYR A 200 -5.17 -14.82 -0.12
C TYR A 200 -4.98 -16.12 0.68
N VAL A 201 -3.82 -16.30 1.30
CA VAL A 201 -3.41 -17.54 1.97
C VAL A 201 -2.46 -17.18 3.12
N ASP A 202 -2.60 -17.88 4.24
CA ASP A 202 -1.56 -18.03 5.27
C ASP A 202 -0.93 -19.42 5.06
N CYS A 203 0.39 -19.49 4.91
CA CYS A 203 1.11 -20.75 4.69
C CYS A 203 1.53 -21.47 5.96
N GLY A 204 1.25 -20.88 7.12
CA GLY A 204 1.55 -21.38 8.43
C GLY A 204 3.03 -21.26 8.78
N SER A 205 3.42 -21.93 9.86
CA SER A 205 4.82 -22.05 10.24
C SER A 205 5.45 -23.27 9.55
N PRO A 206 6.67 -23.16 8.99
CA PRO A 206 7.45 -24.33 8.57
C PRO A 206 7.95 -25.17 9.76
N ASN A 207 7.70 -24.74 11.00
CA ASN A 207 8.17 -25.42 12.20
C ASN A 207 7.52 -26.82 12.35
N PRO A 208 8.30 -27.91 12.46
CA PRO A 208 7.76 -29.27 12.62
C PRO A 208 7.00 -29.49 13.94
N HIS A 209 7.16 -28.59 14.92
CA HIS A 209 6.36 -28.57 16.16
C HIS A 209 4.99 -27.91 15.98
N CYS A 210 4.69 -27.41 14.77
CA CYS A 210 3.39 -26.92 14.43
C CYS A 210 2.38 -28.08 14.32
N VAL A 211 1.73 -28.40 15.44
CA VAL A 211 0.66 -29.40 15.49
C VAL A 211 -0.63 -28.81 14.93
N ILE A 212 -0.78 -28.88 13.60
CA ILE A 212 -1.97 -28.93 12.70
C ILE A 212 -3.13 -27.91 12.90
N ALA A 213 -3.37 -27.35 14.08
CA ALA A 213 -4.56 -26.54 14.36
C ALA A 213 -4.29 -25.05 14.65
N VAL A 214 -3.08 -24.64 15.02
CA VAL A 214 -2.81 -23.26 15.51
C VAL A 214 -1.88 -22.46 14.60
N CYS A 215 -1.01 -23.11 13.85
CA CYS A 215 0.00 -22.46 13.00
C CYS A 215 0.09 -23.15 11.63
N GLY A 216 -0.91 -23.94 11.27
CA GLY A 216 -0.95 -24.63 9.99
C GLY A 216 -1.49 -23.70 8.89
N PRO A 217 -1.17 -23.98 7.62
CA PRO A 217 -1.65 -23.18 6.50
C PRO A 217 -3.17 -23.10 6.47
N HIS A 218 -3.70 -21.93 6.10
CA HIS A 218 -5.12 -21.73 5.86
C HIS A 218 -5.42 -20.77 4.71
N THR A 219 -6.64 -20.88 4.19
CA THR A 219 -7.14 -19.97 3.16
C THR A 219 -7.56 -18.65 3.79
N GLY A 220 -7.06 -17.55 3.24
CA GLY A 220 -7.29 -16.21 3.76
C GLY A 220 -6.47 -15.90 4.98
N ASP A 221 -6.15 -14.63 5.14
CA ASP A 221 -5.60 -14.11 6.38
C ASP A 221 -6.09 -12.68 6.63
N SER A 222 -6.47 -12.40 7.87
CA SER A 222 -7.18 -11.18 8.30
C SER A 222 -6.26 -10.20 9.02
N GLU A 223 -4.99 -10.15 8.64
CA GLU A 223 -4.00 -9.23 9.18
C GLU A 223 -4.35 -7.77 8.82
N PHE A 224 -4.04 -6.85 9.73
CA PHE A 224 -4.40 -5.44 9.62
C PHE A 224 -3.35 -4.51 10.22
N ILE A 225 -3.34 -3.28 9.71
CA ILE A 225 -2.53 -2.19 10.26
C ILE A 225 -3.43 -1.01 10.53
N ILE A 226 -3.26 -0.36 11.68
CA ILE A 226 -3.96 0.87 12.01
C ILE A 226 -2.92 1.97 12.17
N VAL A 227 -3.09 3.07 11.47
CA VAL A 227 -2.27 4.27 11.66
C VAL A 227 -3.13 5.39 12.20
N GLU A 228 -2.57 6.16 13.11
CA GLU A 228 -3.20 7.37 13.64
C GLU A 228 -2.34 8.56 13.24
N VAL A 229 -2.95 9.49 12.49
CA VAL A 229 -2.25 10.65 11.94
C VAL A 229 -2.79 11.94 12.56
N ARG A 230 -1.86 12.81 12.94
CA ARG A 230 -2.15 14.11 13.53
C ARG A 230 -1.79 15.22 12.56
N SER A 231 -2.65 16.23 12.48
CA SER A 231 -2.40 17.42 11.67
C SER A 231 -1.64 18.50 12.46
N GLU A 232 -0.69 19.15 11.79
CA GLU A 232 0.00 20.37 12.18
C GLU A 232 -0.09 21.37 11.01
N GLY A 233 -1.22 22.09 10.93
CA GLY A 233 -1.54 22.88 9.73
C GLY A 233 -1.90 21.97 8.57
N THR A 234 -1.15 22.04 7.47
CA THR A 234 -1.35 21.15 6.30
C THR A 234 -0.41 19.94 6.29
N VAL A 235 0.50 19.86 7.27
CA VAL A 235 1.40 18.74 7.44
C VAL A 235 0.75 17.73 8.38
N TRP A 236 0.72 16.49 7.98
CA TRP A 236 0.25 15.37 8.78
C TRP A 236 1.43 14.53 9.24
N LYS A 237 1.36 14.00 10.46
CA LYS A 237 2.40 13.17 11.06
C LYS A 237 1.79 11.91 11.62
N LEU A 238 2.44 10.78 11.34
CA LEU A 238 2.14 9.52 11.99
C LEU A 238 2.42 9.65 13.48
N GLN A 239 1.37 9.56 14.28
CA GLN A 239 1.44 9.65 15.73
C GLN A 239 1.65 8.27 16.33
N ARG A 240 0.91 7.27 15.84
CA ARG A 240 0.99 5.87 16.28
C ARG A 240 0.67 4.91 15.15
N ALA A 241 1.13 3.68 15.31
CA ALA A 241 0.63 2.55 14.54
C ALA A 241 0.32 1.36 15.46
N SER A 242 -0.82 0.73 15.28
CA SER A 242 -1.15 -0.58 15.85
C SER A 242 -0.98 -1.64 14.78
N LEU A 243 -0.15 -2.65 15.06
CA LEU A 243 0.20 -3.71 14.13
C LEU A 243 -0.35 -5.02 14.66
N SER A 244 -1.06 -5.77 13.81
CA SER A 244 -1.53 -7.11 14.18
C SER A 244 -0.40 -8.13 14.06
N ALA A 245 -0.28 -8.98 15.06
CA ALA A 245 0.42 -10.25 14.97
C ALA A 245 -0.41 -11.28 15.74
N HIS A 246 -0.96 -12.28 15.04
CA HIS A 246 -1.77 -13.35 15.63
C HIS A 246 -3.03 -12.87 16.34
N PHE A 247 -3.71 -11.83 15.84
CA PHE A 247 -4.83 -11.22 16.56
C PHE A 247 -5.96 -12.21 16.88
N ASN A 248 -6.32 -12.27 18.16
CA ASN A 248 -7.38 -13.08 18.73
C ASN A 248 -7.14 -14.60 18.53
N VAL A 249 -5.87 -15.01 18.55
CA VAL A 249 -5.43 -16.40 18.62
C VAL A 249 -5.12 -16.77 20.08
N ASP A 250 -5.69 -17.88 20.57
CA ASP A 250 -5.47 -18.30 21.96
C ASP A 250 -3.98 -18.59 22.25
N GLY A 251 -3.43 -17.91 23.26
CA GLY A 251 -2.03 -18.11 23.67
C GLY A 251 -0.98 -17.30 22.88
N SER A 252 -1.41 -16.51 21.90
CA SER A 252 -0.58 -15.56 21.15
C SER A 252 -1.45 -14.38 20.75
N ASP A 253 -1.27 -13.21 21.35
CA ASP A 253 -2.12 -12.08 20.94
C ASP A 253 -1.41 -10.72 20.98
N PRO A 254 -0.23 -10.53 20.35
CA PRO A 254 0.34 -9.19 20.29
C PRO A 254 -0.24 -8.41 19.10
N ILE A 255 -1.42 -7.81 19.31
CA ILE A 255 -1.54 -6.44 18.79
C ILE A 255 -0.63 -5.59 19.66
N ASP A 256 0.33 -4.92 19.03
CA ASP A 256 1.13 -3.91 19.70
C ASP A 256 0.91 -2.55 19.07
N THR A 257 0.88 -1.52 19.92
CA THR A 257 0.76 -0.13 19.50
C THR A 257 2.06 0.60 19.80
N TYR A 258 2.58 1.27 18.78
CA TYR A 258 3.88 1.94 18.81
C TYR A 258 3.70 3.42 18.60
N ALA A 259 4.50 4.24 19.29
CA ALA A 259 4.61 5.64 18.95
C ALA A 259 5.27 5.78 17.57
N GLY A 260 4.95 6.84 16.83
CA GLY A 260 5.55 7.07 15.51
C GLY A 260 7.08 7.02 15.55
N GLY A 261 7.70 7.62 16.57
CA GLY A 261 9.15 7.61 16.72
C GLY A 261 9.80 6.24 16.94
N ASP A 262 9.01 5.21 17.24
CA ASP A 262 9.48 3.82 17.43
C ASP A 262 9.39 2.98 16.14
N LEU A 263 8.92 3.55 15.02
CA LEU A 263 8.75 2.87 13.75
C LEU A 263 9.90 3.14 12.78
N GLU A 264 10.14 2.20 11.88
CA GLU A 264 10.95 2.44 10.68
C GLU A 264 10.12 3.16 9.60
N TYR A 265 10.79 3.87 8.69
CA TYR A 265 10.12 4.68 7.67
C TYR A 265 10.70 4.43 6.27
N ALA A 266 9.81 4.30 5.29
CA ALA A 266 10.15 4.34 3.88
C ALA A 266 10.00 5.79 3.38
N GLY A 267 11.04 6.61 3.60
CA GLY A 267 11.07 8.02 3.19
C GLY A 267 11.04 8.99 4.38
N SER A 268 10.06 9.90 4.40
CA SER A 268 9.95 10.93 5.46
C SER A 268 9.71 10.34 6.84
N TYR A 269 10.46 10.81 7.83
CA TYR A 269 10.22 10.48 9.24
C TYR A 269 8.83 10.97 9.69
N LEU A 270 8.13 10.16 10.49
CA LEU A 270 6.69 10.33 10.81
C LEU A 270 5.78 10.39 9.58
N GLY A 271 6.24 9.91 8.42
CA GLY A 271 5.45 9.72 7.22
C GLY A 271 4.93 8.30 7.11
N ARG A 272 5.25 7.65 5.99
CA ARG A 272 4.84 6.29 5.66
C ARG A 272 5.64 5.26 6.49
N PRO A 273 5.01 4.49 7.39
CA PRO A 273 5.75 3.51 8.18
C PRO A 273 6.19 2.34 7.28
N LYS A 274 7.39 1.83 7.54
CA LYS A 274 7.87 0.54 7.01
C LYS A 274 7.47 -0.54 8.02
N ILE A 275 6.76 -1.55 7.53
CA ILE A 275 6.24 -2.65 8.34
C ILE A 275 6.87 -3.94 7.84
N TRP A 276 7.45 -4.70 8.76
CA TRP A 276 8.05 -6.00 8.48
C TRP A 276 6.98 -7.08 8.62
N VAL A 277 6.83 -7.90 7.59
CA VAL A 277 5.79 -8.92 7.50
C VAL A 277 6.46 -10.29 7.64
N ALA A 278 6.08 -11.02 8.68
CA ALA A 278 6.64 -12.32 9.00
C ALA A 278 6.36 -13.34 7.90
N LEU A 279 7.39 -14.12 7.59
CA LEU A 279 7.37 -15.23 6.64
C LEU A 279 6.16 -16.15 6.87
N ASP A 280 5.37 -16.35 5.80
CA ASP A 280 4.29 -17.34 5.67
C ASP A 280 3.06 -17.12 6.57
N LYS A 281 3.16 -16.33 7.66
CA LYS A 281 2.06 -16.02 8.60
C LYS A 281 1.55 -14.59 8.51
N HIS A 282 2.27 -13.73 7.79
CA HIS A 282 1.92 -12.33 7.56
C HIS A 282 1.70 -11.41 8.78
N SER A 283 2.13 -11.83 9.98
CA SER A 283 2.15 -10.97 11.16
C SER A 283 3.01 -9.72 10.96
N ASN A 284 2.58 -8.58 11.51
CA ASN A 284 3.11 -7.26 11.20
C ASN A 284 3.93 -6.68 12.35
N TYR A 285 5.14 -6.21 12.03
CA TYR A 285 6.13 -5.79 13.02
C TYR A 285 6.78 -4.45 12.67
N ARG A 286 7.11 -3.67 13.71
CA ARG A 286 7.73 -2.33 13.56
C ARG A 286 9.16 -2.34 13.00
N SER A 287 9.86 -3.45 13.13
CA SER A 287 11.28 -3.62 12.79
C SER A 287 11.61 -5.08 12.57
N GLN A 288 12.65 -5.36 11.79
CA GLN A 288 13.12 -6.72 11.51
C GLN A 288 13.42 -7.50 12.80
N SER A 289 14.18 -6.90 13.72
CA SER A 289 14.60 -7.57 14.96
C SER A 289 13.42 -7.97 15.86
N VAL A 290 12.34 -7.18 15.85
CA VAL A 290 11.13 -7.51 16.62
C VAL A 290 10.40 -8.68 15.96
N CYS A 291 10.31 -8.68 14.62
CA CYS A 291 9.75 -9.81 13.86
C CYS A 291 10.49 -11.12 14.15
N ASP A 292 11.83 -11.12 14.08
CA ASP A 292 12.63 -12.34 14.32
C ASP A 292 12.55 -12.85 15.78
N SER A 293 12.12 -11.99 16.71
CA SER A 293 11.84 -12.37 18.10
C SER A 293 10.37 -12.75 18.36
N GLY A 294 9.50 -12.56 17.37
CA GLY A 294 8.05 -12.77 17.45
C GLY A 294 7.67 -14.22 17.73
N GLN A 295 6.57 -14.41 18.48
CA GLN A 295 6.02 -15.71 18.86
C GLN A 295 7.06 -16.71 19.42
N GLY A 296 8.05 -16.23 20.17
CA GLY A 296 9.13 -17.08 20.70
C GLY A 296 10.09 -17.56 19.61
N TYR A 297 10.46 -16.68 18.68
CA TYR A 297 11.34 -16.94 17.53
C TYR A 297 10.72 -17.84 16.45
N TRP A 298 9.39 -17.85 16.35
CA TRP A 298 8.68 -18.59 15.30
C TRP A 298 8.29 -17.72 14.11
N ASP A 299 8.37 -16.40 14.27
CA ASP A 299 8.24 -15.45 13.18
C ASP A 299 9.64 -15.10 12.66
N THR A 300 9.74 -14.84 11.36
CA THR A 300 11.02 -14.62 10.69
C THR A 300 10.85 -13.58 9.60
N CYS A 301 11.77 -12.62 9.57
CA CYS A 301 11.90 -11.56 8.57
C CYS A 301 13.37 -11.40 8.13
N ASP A 302 14.21 -12.42 8.32
CA ASP A 302 15.67 -12.35 8.13
C ASP A 302 16.13 -12.33 6.67
N SER A 303 15.23 -12.59 5.72
CA SER A 303 15.53 -12.58 4.29
C SER A 303 14.62 -11.58 3.57
N PRO A 304 14.93 -10.26 3.57
CA PRO A 304 14.06 -9.26 2.96
C PRO A 304 13.81 -9.56 1.48
N GLY A 305 12.53 -9.62 1.12
CA GLY A 305 12.05 -10.01 -0.20
C GLY A 305 11.24 -8.94 -0.89
N SER A 306 10.02 -9.29 -1.28
CA SER A 306 9.13 -8.35 -1.95
C SER A 306 8.81 -7.18 -1.02
N SER A 307 8.80 -5.99 -1.60
CA SER A 307 8.51 -4.75 -0.89
C SER A 307 7.47 -3.97 -1.66
N ALA A 308 6.37 -3.59 -1.02
CA ALA A 308 5.29 -2.88 -1.70
C ALA A 308 4.50 -2.00 -0.72
N VAL A 309 4.14 -0.82 -1.20
CA VAL A 309 3.16 0.04 -0.56
C VAL A 309 1.78 -0.63 -0.61
N ILE A 310 1.02 -0.58 0.48
CA ILE A 310 -0.40 -1.01 0.47
C ILE A 310 -1.17 -0.21 -0.59
N GLU A 311 -1.84 -0.92 -1.49
CA GLU A 311 -2.72 -0.31 -2.49
C GLU A 311 -3.93 0.32 -1.79
N VAL A 312 -4.22 1.58 -2.13
CA VAL A 312 -5.40 2.30 -1.64
C VAL A 312 -6.25 2.68 -2.85
N LEU A 313 -7.45 2.11 -2.91
CA LEU A 313 -8.44 2.38 -3.95
C LEU A 313 -9.63 3.09 -3.33
N ALA A 314 -10.17 4.11 -4.00
CA ALA A 314 -11.38 4.79 -3.55
C ALA A 314 -12.57 3.81 -3.40
N THR A 315 -12.65 2.81 -4.28
CA THR A 315 -13.68 1.76 -4.24
C THR A 315 -13.44 0.68 -3.19
N ALA A 316 -12.39 0.81 -2.37
CA ALA A 316 -12.04 -0.11 -1.31
C ALA A 316 -12.15 0.52 0.08
N ASN A 317 -12.77 1.71 0.19
CA ASN A 317 -13.20 2.26 1.47
C ASN A 317 -14.33 1.38 2.02
N LEU A 318 -14.14 0.83 3.21
CA LEU A 318 -15.13 0.02 3.93
C LEU A 318 -16.24 0.91 4.52
N GLY A 319 -15.95 2.18 4.73
CA GLY A 319 -16.77 3.15 5.44
C GLY A 319 -16.79 2.90 6.94
N ARG A 320 -17.95 3.12 7.56
CA ARG A 320 -18.26 2.73 8.95
C ARG A 320 -19.30 1.62 9.01
N ARG A 321 -19.44 0.95 10.15
CA ARG A 321 -20.35 -0.19 10.30
C ARG A 321 -21.82 0.13 10.02
N PHE A 322 -22.32 1.27 10.48
CA PHE A 322 -23.72 1.63 10.29
C PHE A 322 -24.04 2.14 8.87
N ASP A 323 -23.02 2.58 8.13
CA ASP A 323 -23.13 3.09 6.76
C ASP A 323 -21.97 2.53 5.90
N PRO A 324 -21.93 1.20 5.67
CA PRO A 324 -20.79 0.58 5.03
C PRO A 324 -20.76 0.90 3.54
N LEU A 325 -19.66 1.45 3.05
CA LEU A 325 -19.41 1.66 1.62
C LEU A 325 -19.08 0.34 0.93
N VAL A 326 -18.32 -0.53 1.62
CA VAL A 326 -18.05 -1.90 1.20
C VAL A 326 -18.35 -2.86 2.35
N ASN A 327 -19.45 -3.58 2.22
CA ASN A 327 -19.80 -4.66 3.15
C ASN A 327 -19.25 -6.03 2.75
N GLN A 328 -19.28 -6.30 1.44
CA GLN A 328 -18.76 -7.54 0.88
C GLN A 328 -18.06 -7.27 -0.44
N ALA A 329 -17.09 -8.11 -0.78
CA ALA A 329 -16.33 -7.97 -2.00
C ALA A 329 -16.12 -9.30 -2.73
N LEU A 330 -16.23 -9.25 -4.06
CA LEU A 330 -15.65 -10.25 -4.94
C LEU A 330 -14.17 -9.95 -5.13
N SER A 331 -13.37 -10.98 -5.40
CA SER A 331 -11.95 -10.80 -5.66
C SER A 331 -11.70 -10.03 -6.96
N ARG A 332 -10.81 -9.04 -6.89
CA ARG A 332 -10.25 -8.28 -8.02
C ARG A 332 -9.32 -9.14 -8.88
N ALA A 333 -8.66 -10.14 -8.30
CA ALA A 333 -7.83 -11.11 -9.01
C ALA A 333 -8.60 -12.31 -9.60
N GLY A 334 -9.92 -12.38 -9.40
CA GLY A 334 -10.78 -13.41 -9.99
C GLY A 334 -10.91 -14.70 -9.19
N TYR A 335 -10.58 -14.68 -7.88
CA TYR A 335 -10.92 -15.78 -6.98
C TYR A 335 -12.46 -15.91 -6.83
N PRO A 336 -12.99 -17.13 -6.65
CA PRO A 336 -14.42 -17.41 -6.80
C PRO A 336 -15.28 -17.05 -5.58
N GLY A 337 -14.67 -16.73 -4.44
CA GLY A 337 -15.35 -16.45 -3.18
C GLY A 337 -15.82 -15.01 -3.02
N VAL A 338 -16.59 -14.79 -1.96
CA VAL A 338 -17.04 -13.48 -1.47
C VAL A 338 -16.52 -13.33 -0.06
N GLU A 339 -15.91 -12.18 0.23
CA GLU A 339 -15.46 -11.82 1.57
C GLU A 339 -16.38 -10.78 2.19
N TYR A 340 -16.55 -10.83 3.52
CA TYR A 340 -17.44 -9.97 4.29
C TYR A 340 -16.63 -9.19 5.31
N TYR A 341 -16.58 -7.86 5.17
CA TYR A 341 -15.73 -7.02 6.02
C TYR A 341 -16.42 -6.62 7.32
N TRP A 342 -17.74 -6.38 7.31
CA TRP A 342 -18.48 -5.97 8.51
C TRP A 342 -19.19 -7.14 9.24
N SER A 343 -19.03 -8.38 8.77
CA SER A 343 -19.53 -9.54 9.50
C SER A 343 -18.61 -9.86 10.68
N GLU A 344 -19.16 -9.88 11.90
CA GLU A 344 -18.44 -10.33 13.10
C GLU A 344 -18.32 -11.86 13.18
N TYR A 345 -18.97 -12.58 12.27
CA TYR A 345 -19.11 -14.04 12.34
C TYR A 345 -18.50 -14.76 11.14
N ASP A 346 -18.46 -14.12 9.97
CA ASP A 346 -17.83 -14.70 8.79
C ASP A 346 -16.33 -14.44 8.82
N ALA A 347 -15.57 -15.48 9.14
CA ALA A 347 -14.12 -15.46 9.00
C ALA A 347 -13.70 -15.14 7.57
N PHE A 348 -12.61 -14.39 7.44
CA PHE A 348 -12.02 -14.05 6.17
C PHE A 348 -11.36 -15.28 5.53
N ARG A 349 -11.65 -15.60 4.27
CA ARG A 349 -11.23 -16.87 3.63
C ARG A 349 -10.39 -16.67 2.37
N GLY A 350 -9.87 -15.48 2.15
CA GLY A 350 -9.00 -15.19 1.00
C GLY A 350 -9.70 -15.39 -0.33
N TRP A 351 -11.01 -15.11 -0.38
CA TRP A 351 -11.91 -15.35 -1.52
C TRP A 351 -11.91 -16.81 -1.99
N ALA A 352 -11.58 -17.76 -1.12
CA ALA A 352 -11.79 -19.18 -1.40
C ALA A 352 -13.29 -19.49 -1.41
N HIS A 353 -13.70 -20.41 -2.27
CA HIS A 353 -15.06 -20.95 -2.19
C HIS A 353 -15.24 -21.64 -0.83
N ARG A 354 -16.42 -21.53 -0.19
CA ARG A 354 -16.66 -22.07 1.17
C ARG A 354 -16.30 -23.56 1.33
N LEU A 355 -16.34 -24.33 0.24
CA LEU A 355 -16.00 -25.76 0.20
C LEU A 355 -14.49 -26.05 0.04
N GLN A 356 -13.67 -25.02 -0.21
CA GLN A 356 -12.22 -25.12 -0.45
C GLN A 356 -11.41 -24.55 0.72
N VAL A 357 -12.06 -24.20 1.83
CA VAL A 357 -11.40 -23.67 3.02
C VAL A 357 -10.55 -24.76 3.66
N VAL A 358 -9.29 -24.44 3.88
CA VAL A 358 -8.30 -25.28 4.57
C VAL A 358 -7.91 -24.58 5.86
N GLY A 359 -7.70 -25.37 6.92
CA GLY A 359 -7.15 -24.87 8.19
C GLY A 359 -8.16 -24.16 9.10
N PRO A 360 -7.67 -23.59 10.22
CA PRO A 360 -8.48 -22.76 11.10
C PRO A 360 -8.97 -21.50 10.37
N ALA A 361 -10.08 -20.96 10.82
CA ALA A 361 -10.64 -19.74 10.22
C ALA A 361 -10.02 -18.53 10.92
N PRO A 362 -9.47 -17.55 10.19
CA PRO A 362 -8.87 -16.36 10.80
C PRO A 362 -9.95 -15.46 11.40
N THR A 363 -9.53 -14.46 12.17
CA THR A 363 -10.45 -13.56 12.87
C THR A 363 -11.30 -12.77 11.85
N PRO A 364 -12.64 -12.72 12.00
CA PRO A 364 -13.48 -11.89 11.13
C PRO A 364 -13.09 -10.40 11.21
N TYR A 365 -12.94 -9.73 10.06
CA TYR A 365 -12.65 -8.29 10.04
C TYR A 365 -13.70 -7.46 10.78
N GLY A 366 -14.98 -7.86 10.77
CA GLY A 366 -16.02 -7.12 11.47
C GLY A 366 -15.79 -7.09 12.97
N LYS A 367 -15.18 -8.15 13.53
CA LYS A 367 -14.76 -8.19 14.93
C LYS A 367 -13.58 -7.26 15.19
N VAL A 368 -12.61 -7.22 14.27
CA VAL A 368 -11.45 -6.29 14.34
C VAL A 368 -11.91 -4.84 14.29
N LEU A 369 -12.67 -4.46 13.26
CA LEU A 369 -13.15 -3.09 13.03
C LEU A 369 -13.94 -2.58 14.24
N ARG A 370 -14.87 -3.41 14.75
CA ARG A 370 -15.61 -3.10 15.98
C ARG A 370 -14.70 -2.94 17.19
N PHE A 371 -13.72 -3.83 17.37
CA PHE A 371 -12.79 -3.76 18.50
C PHE A 371 -12.03 -2.42 18.53
N PHE A 372 -11.66 -1.88 17.36
CA PHE A 372 -11.00 -0.58 17.23
C PHE A 372 -11.95 0.62 17.06
N GLY A 373 -13.26 0.37 17.17
CA GLY A 373 -14.31 1.37 17.21
C GLY A 373 -14.67 2.01 15.86
N PHE A 374 -14.49 1.30 14.75
CA PHE A 374 -15.00 1.72 13.43
C PHE A 374 -16.50 1.40 13.28
N ASP A 375 -17.29 1.68 14.32
CA ASP A 375 -18.74 1.45 14.31
C ASP A 375 -19.50 2.59 13.59
#